data_AF-A0A944Y5H8-F1
#
_entry.id   AF-A0A944Y5H8-F1
#
_cell.length_a   1.000
_cell.length_b   1.000
_cell.length_c   1.000
_cell.angle_alpha   90.00
_cell.angle_beta   90.00
_cell.angle_gamma   90.00
#
_symmetry.space_group_name_H-M   'P 1'
#
loop_
_entity.id
_entity.type
_entity.pdbx_description
1 polymer ?
#
loop_
_entity_poly.entity_id
_entity_poly.type
_entity_poly.pdbx_seq_one_letter_code
_entity_poly.pdbx_strand_id
1 'polypeptide(L)'
;MLDLFKESKGDHLLPVREEELSDQAVIAELHQLKKELGDRVCVLGHHYQSNEIIQFADIRGDSLALAKHAAEAEAEYIVFCGVHFMAETADMLTGPEQSVILPDLNAGCSMADMAQSEGILKCWQQTAEASSDTVVPITYINCSAELKAFVGDHGGAICTSSNARKVIEWAFEQGQKLLFFPDQHLGRNTCF
;
A
#
# COMPACT_ATOMS: atom_id res chain seq x y z
N MET A 1 -8.06 -11.29 -16.62
CA MET A 1 -7.31 -12.26 -15.79
C MET A 1 -6.57 -13.19 -16.73
N LEU A 2 -5.31 -12.89 -17.01
CA LEU A 2 -4.42 -13.75 -17.80
C LEU A 2 -4.04 -14.95 -16.94
N ASP A 3 -4.43 -16.13 -17.41
CA ASP A 3 -4.15 -17.40 -16.76
C ASP A 3 -2.71 -17.83 -17.07
N LEU A 4 -1.76 -17.32 -16.28
CA LEU A 4 -0.33 -17.66 -16.34
C LEU A 4 -0.01 -19.06 -15.80
N PHE A 5 -1.00 -19.76 -15.23
CA PHE A 5 -0.81 -21.04 -14.56
C PHE A 5 -1.93 -22.01 -14.93
N LYS A 6 -1.84 -22.58 -16.14
CA LYS A 6 -2.63 -23.77 -16.47
C LYS A 6 -2.43 -24.84 -15.40
N GLU A 7 -3.45 -24.97 -14.57
CA GLU A 7 -3.73 -25.96 -13.54
C GLU A 7 -2.53 -26.62 -12.85
N SER A 8 -2.21 -26.12 -11.66
CA SER A 8 -1.63 -26.94 -10.61
C SER A 8 -2.13 -26.45 -9.25
N LYS A 9 -2.94 -27.28 -8.58
CA LYS A 9 -3.38 -27.11 -7.19
C LYS A 9 -2.23 -27.37 -6.20
N GLY A 10 -1.14 -26.63 -6.33
CA GLY A 10 0.00 -26.66 -5.42
C GLY A 10 0.27 -25.25 -4.92
N ASP A 11 0.74 -25.16 -3.69
CA ASP A 11 1.27 -23.93 -3.09
C ASP A 11 2.09 -23.15 -4.14
N HIS A 12 1.83 -21.85 -4.31
CA HIS A 12 2.52 -21.02 -5.31
C HIS A 12 4.01 -20.79 -4.98
N LEU A 13 4.47 -21.37 -3.88
CA LEU A 13 5.88 -21.48 -3.54
C LEU A 13 6.49 -22.56 -4.43
N LEU A 14 7.46 -22.16 -5.26
CA LEU A 14 8.38 -23.15 -5.84
C LEU A 14 8.91 -24.01 -4.70
N PRO A 15 8.85 -25.35 -4.76
CA PRO A 15 9.39 -26.18 -3.71
C PRO A 15 10.89 -25.88 -3.62
N VAL A 16 11.30 -25.22 -2.53
CA VAL A 16 12.71 -25.05 -2.19
C VAL A 16 13.24 -26.46 -1.97
N ARG A 17 14.05 -26.92 -2.93
CA ARG A 17 14.65 -28.25 -2.89
C ARG A 17 15.69 -28.28 -1.76
N GLU A 18 15.93 -29.45 -1.18
CA GLU A 18 16.87 -29.69 -0.07
C GLU A 18 18.31 -29.23 -0.36
N GLU A 19 18.64 -29.04 -1.63
CA GLU A 19 19.80 -28.28 -2.09
C GLU A 19 19.44 -26.78 -2.08
N GLU A 20 19.30 -26.19 -0.88
CA GLU A 20 19.10 -24.75 -0.76
C GLU A 20 20.24 -24.04 -1.49
N LEU A 21 19.91 -23.31 -2.55
CA LEU A 21 20.82 -22.40 -3.20
C LEU A 21 21.40 -21.50 -2.10
N SER A 22 22.74 -21.36 -2.06
CA SER A 22 23.34 -20.36 -1.17
C SER A 22 22.77 -18.98 -1.48
N ASP A 23 22.77 -18.07 -0.51
CA ASP A 23 22.27 -16.69 -0.71
C ASP A 23 22.87 -16.04 -1.97
N GLN A 24 24.14 -16.33 -2.26
CA GLN A 24 24.82 -15.86 -3.47
C GLN A 24 24.21 -16.41 -4.76
N ALA A 25 23.85 -17.69 -4.78
CA ALA A 25 23.23 -18.33 -5.93
C ALA A 25 21.79 -17.82 -6.13
N VAL A 26 21.03 -17.61 -5.05
CA VAL A 26 19.69 -16.98 -5.12
C VAL A 26 19.79 -15.56 -5.67
N ILE A 27 20.71 -14.75 -5.15
CA ILE A 27 20.90 -13.37 -5.62
C ILE A 27 21.28 -13.34 -7.11
N ALA A 28 22.17 -14.24 -7.55
CA ALA A 28 22.56 -14.34 -8.95
C ALA A 28 21.38 -14.71 -9.86
N GLU A 29 20.55 -15.67 -9.44
CA GLU A 29 19.34 -16.07 -10.16
C GLU A 29 18.31 -14.93 -10.24
N LEU A 30 18.05 -14.21 -9.15
CA LEU A 30 17.14 -13.06 -9.14
C LEU A 30 17.59 -11.94 -10.08
N HIS A 31 18.90 -11.67 -10.15
CA HIS A 31 19.43 -10.73 -11.14
C HIS A 31 19.23 -11.19 -12.58
N GLN A 32 19.41 -12.49 -12.84
CA GLN A 32 19.16 -13.06 -14.15
C GLN A 32 17.68 -12.96 -14.54
N LEU A 33 16.76 -13.37 -13.65
CA LEU A 33 15.32 -13.30 -13.89
C LEU A 33 14.84 -11.86 -14.13
N LYS A 34 15.31 -10.91 -13.32
CA LYS A 34 14.98 -9.49 -13.52
C LYS A 34 15.45 -9.00 -14.90
N LYS A 35 16.63 -9.43 -15.35
CA LYS A 35 17.15 -9.09 -16.68
C LYS A 35 16.35 -9.75 -17.81
N GLU A 36 15.91 -10.99 -17.64
CA GLU A 36 15.08 -11.71 -18.61
C GLU A 36 13.68 -11.08 -18.74
N LEU A 37 13.11 -10.61 -17.64
CA LEU A 37 11.84 -9.88 -17.63
C LEU A 37 11.98 -8.46 -18.21
N GLY A 38 13.13 -7.82 -18.02
CA GLY A 38 13.42 -6.50 -18.57
C GLY A 38 12.37 -5.47 -18.15
N ASP A 39 11.89 -4.68 -19.11
CA ASP A 39 10.92 -3.60 -18.86
C ASP A 39 9.52 -4.09 -18.48
N ARG A 40 9.26 -5.39 -18.52
CA ARG A 40 7.98 -5.97 -18.08
C ARG A 40 7.86 -6.00 -16.56
N VAL A 41 8.95 -5.86 -15.81
CA VAL A 41 8.92 -5.88 -14.35
C VAL A 41 9.46 -4.58 -13.76
N CYS A 42 8.78 -4.07 -12.75
CA CYS A 42 9.24 -2.97 -11.91
C CYS A 42 9.22 -3.42 -10.45
N VAL A 43 10.33 -3.23 -9.74
CA VAL A 43 10.45 -3.57 -8.32
C VAL A 43 10.41 -2.30 -7.48
N LEU A 44 9.37 -2.17 -6.66
CA LEU A 44 9.17 -1.05 -5.74
C LEU A 44 9.62 -1.46 -4.33
N GLY A 45 10.61 -0.76 -3.77
CA GLY A 45 11.18 -1.09 -2.47
C GLY A 45 10.95 -0.01 -1.41
N HIS A 46 10.30 -0.37 -0.31
CA HIS A 46 10.16 0.55 0.83
C HIS A 46 11.49 0.73 1.57
N HIS A 47 11.71 1.92 2.15
CA HIS A 47 12.93 2.24 2.89
C HIS A 47 13.28 1.31 4.06
N TYR A 48 12.31 0.55 4.56
CA TYR A 48 12.52 -0.40 5.67
C TYR A 48 12.89 -1.82 5.24
N GLN A 49 13.04 -2.07 3.94
CA GLN A 49 13.49 -3.38 3.45
C GLN A 49 14.96 -3.63 3.79
N SER A 50 15.31 -4.91 3.93
CA SER A 50 16.70 -5.33 4.13
C SER A 50 17.55 -5.02 2.89
N ASN A 51 18.87 -4.92 3.07
CA ASN A 51 19.80 -4.69 1.95
C ASN A 51 19.72 -5.77 0.87
N GLU A 52 19.45 -7.01 1.30
CA GLU A 52 19.29 -8.17 0.41
C GLU A 52 18.09 -8.04 -0.53
N ILE A 53 17.05 -7.32 -0.13
CA ILE A 53 15.86 -7.09 -0.95
C ILE A 53 15.99 -5.79 -1.73
N ILE A 54 16.38 -4.70 -1.04
CA ILE A 54 16.38 -3.35 -1.61
C ILE A 54 17.38 -3.18 -2.77
N GLN A 55 18.38 -4.06 -2.88
CA GLN A 55 19.30 -4.10 -4.03
C GLN A 55 18.59 -4.38 -5.37
N PHE A 56 17.44 -5.06 -5.34
CA PHE A 56 16.65 -5.35 -6.53
C PHE A 56 15.64 -4.25 -6.87
N ALA A 57 15.43 -3.28 -5.99
CA ALA A 57 14.46 -2.21 -6.21
C ALA A 57 14.89 -1.27 -7.34
N ASP A 58 14.01 -1.06 -8.31
CA ASP A 58 14.14 -0.02 -9.34
C ASP A 58 13.91 1.36 -8.74
N ILE A 59 12.92 1.45 -7.84
CA ILE A 59 12.56 2.66 -7.10
C ILE A 59 12.57 2.37 -5.61
N ARG A 60 13.18 3.28 -4.85
CA ARG A 60 13.20 3.26 -3.39
C ARG A 60 12.47 4.49 -2.86
N GLY A 61 11.55 4.30 -1.92
CA GLY A 61 10.74 5.42 -1.44
C GLY A 61 9.96 5.16 -0.17
N ASP A 62 9.35 6.23 0.33
CA ASP A 62 8.27 6.18 1.31
C ASP A 62 6.95 5.77 0.64
N SER A 63 5.89 5.59 1.42
CA SER A 63 4.58 5.17 0.91
C SER A 63 4.02 6.10 -0.18
N LEU A 64 4.27 7.41 -0.10
CA LEU A 64 3.74 8.38 -1.07
C LEU A 64 4.50 8.30 -2.38
N ALA A 65 5.83 8.26 -2.31
CA ALA A 65 6.69 8.14 -3.48
C ALA A 65 6.39 6.84 -4.23
N LEU A 66 6.29 5.71 -3.51
CA LEU A 66 5.99 4.43 -4.14
C LEU A 66 4.59 4.38 -4.76
N ALA A 67 3.57 4.94 -4.11
CA ALA A 67 2.22 5.02 -4.68
C ALA A 67 2.20 5.83 -5.99
N LYS A 68 2.93 6.96 -6.05
CA LYS A 68 3.06 7.76 -7.29
C LYS A 68 3.76 6.99 -8.40
N HIS A 69 4.87 6.32 -8.09
CA HIS A 69 5.58 5.53 -9.08
C HIS A 69 4.77 4.34 -9.56
N ALA A 70 3.96 3.71 -8.71
CA ALA A 70 3.04 2.66 -9.13
C ALA A 70 2.00 3.19 -10.13
N ALA A 71 1.44 4.38 -9.89
CA ALA A 71 0.48 5.02 -10.79
C ALA A 71 1.08 5.42 -12.16
N GLU A 72 2.38 5.71 -12.19
CA GLU A 72 3.12 6.11 -13.38
C GLU A 72 3.83 4.93 -14.08
N ALA A 73 3.81 3.73 -13.48
CA ALA A 73 4.54 2.58 -13.99
C ALA A 73 3.87 2.02 -15.25
N GLU A 74 4.70 1.72 -16.27
CA GLU A 74 4.26 1.06 -17.51
C GLU A 74 4.51 -0.45 -17.49
N ALA A 75 5.19 -0.96 -16.46
CA ALA A 75 5.53 -2.38 -16.35
C ALA A 75 4.27 -3.25 -16.17
N GLU A 76 4.28 -4.44 -16.79
CA GLU A 76 3.22 -5.45 -16.67
C GLU A 76 3.16 -6.05 -15.26
N TYR A 77 4.32 -6.22 -14.62
CA TYR A 77 4.44 -6.79 -13.27
C TYR A 77 5.09 -5.77 -12.33
N ILE A 78 4.43 -5.50 -11.21
CA ILE A 78 4.94 -4.62 -10.16
C ILE A 78 5.18 -5.47 -8.91
N VAL A 79 6.44 -5.74 -8.61
CA VAL A 79 6.81 -6.44 -7.38
C VAL A 79 6.95 -5.43 -6.26
N PHE A 80 6.01 -5.45 -5.32
CA PHE A 80 5.96 -4.50 -4.21
C PHE A 80 6.66 -5.09 -2.97
N CYS A 81 7.93 -4.73 -2.78
CA CYS A 81 8.71 -5.07 -1.60
C CYS A 81 8.36 -4.10 -0.45
N GLY A 82 7.22 -4.35 0.18
CA GLY A 82 6.66 -3.55 1.27
C GLY A 82 5.70 -4.38 2.13
N VAL A 83 4.61 -3.75 2.57
CA VAL A 83 3.56 -4.38 3.36
C VAL A 83 2.22 -4.34 2.62
N HIS A 84 1.28 -5.17 3.06
CA HIS A 84 0.01 -5.45 2.39
C HIS A 84 -0.74 -4.20 1.91
N PHE A 85 -1.03 -3.25 2.81
CA PHE A 85 -1.79 -2.05 2.44
C PHE A 85 -1.10 -1.18 1.37
N MET A 86 0.24 -1.24 1.28
CA MET A 86 0.98 -0.48 0.28
C MET A 86 0.84 -1.15 -1.09
N ALA A 87 0.91 -2.48 -1.14
CA ALA A 87 0.66 -3.25 -2.35
C ALA A 87 -0.80 -3.08 -2.82
N GLU A 88 -1.79 -3.10 -1.92
CA GLU A 88 -3.18 -2.77 -2.25
C GLU A 88 -3.30 -1.36 -2.84
N THR A 89 -2.58 -0.39 -2.29
CA THR A 89 -2.60 0.99 -2.81
C THR A 89 -1.99 1.08 -4.20
N ALA A 90 -0.91 0.33 -4.46
CA ALA A 90 -0.35 0.24 -5.80
C ALA A 90 -1.35 -0.39 -6.79
N ASP A 91 -2.00 -1.50 -6.39
CA ASP A 91 -3.00 -2.18 -7.21
C ASP A 91 -4.17 -1.27 -7.58
N MET A 92 -4.69 -0.49 -6.62
CA MET A 92 -5.73 0.52 -6.85
C MET A 92 -5.35 1.59 -7.88
N LEU A 93 -4.06 1.91 -8.00
CA LEU A 93 -3.54 2.98 -8.84
C LEU A 93 -3.05 2.48 -10.21
N THR A 94 -2.95 1.16 -10.39
CA THR A 94 -2.47 0.53 -11.62
C THR A 94 -3.60 0.12 -12.54
N GLY A 95 -3.29 -0.07 -13.83
CA GLY A 95 -4.25 -0.50 -14.83
C GLY A 95 -4.62 -1.99 -14.71
N PRO A 96 -5.76 -2.41 -15.29
CA PRO A 96 -6.26 -3.79 -15.21
C PRO A 96 -5.38 -4.85 -15.90
N GLU A 97 -4.47 -4.41 -16.77
CA GLU A 97 -3.50 -5.29 -17.45
C GLU A 97 -2.19 -5.45 -16.65
N GLN A 98 -2.03 -4.69 -15.56
CA GLN A 98 -0.87 -4.77 -14.68
C GLN A 98 -1.17 -5.72 -13.52
N SER A 99 -0.13 -6.39 -13.03
CA SER A 99 -0.21 -7.31 -11.88
C SER A 99 0.68 -6.81 -10.76
N VAL A 100 0.09 -6.44 -9.63
CA VAL A 100 0.82 -6.11 -8.42
C VAL A 100 1.05 -7.37 -7.59
N ILE A 101 2.32 -7.63 -7.26
CA ILE A 101 2.77 -8.85 -6.57
C ILE A 101 3.38 -8.45 -5.24
N LEU A 102 2.78 -8.94 -4.15
CA LEU A 102 3.35 -8.87 -2.81
C LEU A 102 4.07 -10.21 -2.51
N PRO A 103 5.40 -10.23 -2.35
CA PRO A 103 6.14 -11.49 -2.19
C PRO A 103 5.76 -12.32 -0.95
N ASP A 104 5.32 -11.65 0.12
CA ASP A 104 4.84 -12.31 1.35
C ASP A 104 3.52 -11.67 1.80
N LEU A 105 2.42 -12.44 1.69
CA LEU A 105 1.10 -11.99 2.12
C LEU A 105 1.01 -11.76 3.64
N ASN A 106 1.93 -12.31 4.42
CA ASN A 106 2.00 -12.07 5.87
C ASN A 106 2.72 -10.76 6.23
N ALA A 107 3.25 -10.02 5.25
CA ALA A 107 3.86 -8.71 5.46
C ALA A 107 2.79 -7.67 5.83
N GLY A 108 2.31 -7.72 7.08
CA GLY A 108 1.27 -6.85 7.61
C GLY A 108 1.80 -5.55 8.22
N CYS A 109 0.87 -4.70 8.67
CA CYS A 109 1.18 -3.52 9.45
C CYS A 109 0.22 -3.43 10.62
N SER A 110 0.76 -3.60 11.83
CA SER A 110 -0.03 -3.56 13.07
C SER A 110 -0.87 -2.30 13.20
N MET A 111 -0.39 -1.15 12.70
CA MET A 111 -1.13 0.12 12.70
C MET A 111 -2.32 0.10 11.74
N ALA A 112 -2.17 -0.50 10.55
CA ALA A 112 -3.30 -0.66 9.63
C ALA A 112 -4.38 -1.55 10.24
N ASP A 113 -3.98 -2.57 11.00
CA ASP A 113 -4.89 -3.49 11.68
C ASP A 113 -5.60 -2.85 12.90
N MET A 114 -5.15 -1.69 13.40
CA MET A 114 -5.81 -0.99 14.50
C MET A 114 -7.17 -0.41 14.12
N ALA A 115 -7.35 0.02 12.87
CA ALA A 115 -8.62 0.55 12.39
C ALA A 115 -9.44 -0.57 11.75
N GLN A 116 -10.38 -1.09 12.52
CA GLN A 116 -11.37 -2.04 12.03
C GLN A 116 -12.56 -1.28 11.43
N SER A 117 -13.01 -1.71 10.25
CA SER A 117 -14.09 -1.06 9.48
C SER A 117 -15.36 -0.86 10.29
N GLU A 118 -15.76 -1.85 11.09
CA GLU A 118 -16.92 -1.75 11.98
C GLU A 118 -16.77 -0.62 13.02
N GLY A 119 -15.57 -0.47 13.58
CA GLY A 119 -15.28 0.57 14.57
C GLY A 119 -15.32 1.97 13.95
N ILE A 120 -14.74 2.13 12.76
CA ILE A 120 -14.75 3.40 12.02
C ILE A 120 -16.18 3.78 11.60
N LEU A 121 -16.97 2.83 11.12
CA LEU A 121 -18.36 3.08 10.74
C LEU A 121 -19.21 3.52 11.94
N LYS A 122 -19.09 2.85 13.09
CA LYS A 122 -19.77 3.26 14.32
C LYS A 122 -19.33 4.65 14.77
N CYS A 123 -18.03 4.94 14.71
CA CYS A 123 -17.50 6.26 15.02
C CYS A 123 -18.09 7.33 14.10
N TRP A 124 -18.14 7.07 12.80
CA TRP A 124 -18.72 7.97 11.79
C TRP A 124 -20.19 8.28 12.08
N GLN A 125 -21.01 7.26 12.31
CA GLN A 125 -22.43 7.44 12.66
C GLN A 125 -22.63 8.29 13.92
N GLN A 126 -21.80 8.08 14.94
CA GLN A 126 -21.90 8.79 16.22
C GLN A 126 -21.30 10.20 16.19
N THR A 127 -20.51 10.53 15.17
CA THR A 127 -19.79 11.80 15.08
C THR A 127 -20.25 12.62 13.89
N ALA A 128 -20.00 12.17 12.66
CA ALA A 128 -20.30 12.89 11.44
C ALA A 128 -21.81 12.96 11.17
N GLU A 129 -22.50 11.82 11.17
CA GLU A 129 -23.95 11.78 10.87
C GLU A 129 -24.80 12.43 11.97
N ALA A 130 -24.31 12.38 13.21
CA ALA A 130 -24.98 13.01 14.36
C ALA A 130 -24.66 14.51 14.51
N SER A 131 -23.71 15.05 13.74
CA SER A 131 -23.34 16.47 13.80
C SER A 131 -24.10 17.30 12.77
N SER A 132 -24.40 18.55 13.13
CA SER A 132 -24.81 19.56 12.15
C SER A 132 -23.64 20.11 11.33
N ASP A 133 -22.41 19.84 11.76
CA ASP A 133 -21.20 20.29 11.08
C ASP A 133 -20.81 19.29 9.99
N THR A 134 -20.24 19.81 8.90
CA THR A 134 -19.64 18.95 7.85
C THR A 134 -18.33 18.38 8.39
N VAL A 135 -18.29 17.06 8.52
CA VAL A 135 -17.10 16.30 8.94
C VAL A 135 -16.46 15.67 7.72
N VAL A 136 -15.16 15.88 7.54
CA VAL A 136 -14.39 15.31 6.43
C VAL A 136 -13.54 14.14 6.95
N PRO A 137 -13.71 12.90 6.45
CA PRO A 137 -12.89 11.79 6.89
C PRO A 137 -11.51 11.86 6.24
N ILE A 138 -10.45 11.80 7.02
CA ILE A 138 -9.07 11.71 6.56
C ILE A 138 -8.46 10.44 7.12
N THR A 139 -7.84 9.63 6.26
CA THR A 139 -7.13 8.43 6.72
C THR A 139 -5.66 8.50 6.38
N TYR A 140 -4.82 8.05 7.31
CA TYR A 140 -3.43 7.77 7.01
C TYR A 140 -3.35 6.53 6.12
N ILE A 141 -2.43 6.53 5.15
CA ILE A 141 -2.26 5.47 4.14
C ILE A 141 -2.15 4.05 4.73
N ASN A 142 -1.66 3.96 5.96
CA ASN A 142 -1.60 2.75 6.78
C ASN A 142 -3.01 2.33 7.27
N CYS A 143 -3.88 1.96 6.34
CA CYS A 143 -5.23 1.45 6.58
C CYS A 143 -5.61 0.45 5.48
N SER A 144 -6.66 -0.35 5.69
CA SER A 144 -7.12 -1.31 4.68
C SER A 144 -7.68 -0.62 3.43
N ALA A 145 -7.70 -1.34 2.31
CA ALA A 145 -8.41 -0.95 1.10
C ALA A 145 -9.88 -0.55 1.35
N GLU A 146 -10.59 -1.31 2.18
CA GLU A 146 -11.99 -1.05 2.53
C GLU A 146 -12.17 0.33 3.19
N LEU A 147 -11.29 0.68 4.12
CA LEU A 147 -11.34 1.98 4.78
C LEU A 147 -10.98 3.13 3.84
N LYS A 148 -10.07 2.91 2.88
CA LYS A 148 -9.78 3.88 1.82
C LYS A 148 -11.01 4.15 0.96
N ALA A 149 -11.75 3.11 0.57
CA ALA A 149 -13.00 3.23 -0.16
C ALA A 149 -14.04 4.02 0.65
N PHE A 150 -14.23 3.67 1.93
CA PHE A 150 -15.10 4.42 2.84
C PHE A 150 -14.77 5.92 2.88
N VAL A 151 -13.48 6.28 2.99
CA VAL A 151 -13.06 7.68 2.97
C VAL A 151 -13.42 8.36 1.64
N GLY A 152 -13.16 7.69 0.51
CA GLY A 152 -13.52 8.20 -0.81
C GLY A 152 -15.03 8.43 -0.98
N ASP A 153 -15.85 7.48 -0.55
CA ASP A 153 -17.31 7.54 -0.62
C ASP A 153 -17.89 8.70 0.20
N HIS A 154 -17.19 9.13 1.25
CA HIS A 154 -17.61 10.23 2.12
C HIS A 154 -16.88 11.55 1.82
N GLY A 155 -16.31 11.69 0.62
CA GLY A 155 -15.69 12.95 0.16
C GLY A 155 -14.40 13.32 0.89
N GLY A 156 -13.75 12.33 1.49
CA GLY A 156 -12.51 12.49 2.24
C GLY A 156 -11.24 12.33 1.40
N ALA A 157 -10.11 12.23 2.08
CA ALA A 157 -8.82 12.01 1.43
C ALA A 157 -7.87 11.13 2.24
N ILE A 158 -6.94 10.49 1.53
CA ILE A 158 -5.86 9.71 2.12
C ILE A 158 -4.62 10.61 2.24
N CYS A 159 -3.93 10.56 3.38
CA CYS A 159 -2.65 11.22 3.57
C CYS A 159 -1.52 10.25 3.90
N THR A 160 -0.29 10.70 3.73
CA THR A 160 0.92 10.12 4.31
C THR A 160 1.53 11.10 5.31
N SER A 161 2.54 10.68 6.08
CA SER A 161 3.28 11.59 6.96
C SER A 161 3.89 12.77 6.20
N SER A 162 4.30 12.55 4.94
CA SER A 162 4.93 13.54 4.07
C SER A 162 3.95 14.60 3.51
N ASN A 163 2.64 14.34 3.50
CA ASN A 163 1.64 15.30 2.98
C ASN A 163 0.47 15.62 3.94
N ALA A 164 0.43 15.03 5.14
CA ALA A 164 -0.67 15.15 6.10
C ALA A 164 -1.11 16.61 6.32
N ARG A 165 -0.17 17.54 6.47
CA ARG A 165 -0.49 18.95 6.70
C ARG A 165 -1.31 19.56 5.56
N LYS A 166 -0.88 19.34 4.32
CA LYS A 166 -1.57 19.85 3.13
C LYS A 166 -2.97 19.26 2.99
N VAL A 167 -3.11 17.96 3.27
CA VAL A 167 -4.42 17.26 3.22
C VAL A 167 -5.36 17.77 4.30
N ILE A 168 -4.85 18.00 5.53
CA ILE A 168 -5.66 18.52 6.63
C ILE A 168 -6.09 19.97 6.38
N GLU A 169 -5.21 20.83 5.84
CA GLU A 169 -5.57 22.19 5.43
C GLU A 169 -6.68 22.18 4.38
N TRP A 170 -6.54 21.35 3.35
CA TRP A 170 -7.60 21.13 2.36
C TRP A 170 -8.92 20.65 3.01
N ALA A 171 -8.85 19.73 3.98
CA ALA A 171 -10.04 19.20 4.65
C ALA A 171 -10.82 20.30 5.39
N PHE A 172 -10.11 21.25 6.03
CA PHE A 172 -10.75 22.40 6.70
C PHE A 172 -11.32 23.44 5.72
N GLU A 173 -10.92 23.41 4.44
CA GLU A 173 -11.61 24.18 3.40
C GLU A 173 -12.92 23.50 2.95
N GLN A 174 -13.03 22.17 3.10
CA GLN A 174 -14.23 21.41 2.72
C GLN A 174 -15.28 21.32 3.84
N GLY A 175 -14.87 21.37 5.10
CA GLY A 175 -15.76 21.21 6.25
C GLY A 175 -15.22 21.84 7.54
N GLN A 176 -16.04 21.83 8.58
CA GLN A 176 -15.71 22.46 9.86
C GLN A 176 -14.87 21.55 10.76
N LYS A 177 -14.95 20.23 10.55
CA LYS A 177 -14.28 19.21 11.36
C LYS A 177 -13.73 18.11 10.47
N LEU A 178 -12.81 17.32 11.02
CA LEU A 178 -12.33 16.11 10.37
C LEU A 178 -12.32 14.92 11.33
N LEU A 179 -12.51 13.72 10.77
CA LEU A 179 -12.28 12.46 11.47
C LEU A 179 -10.96 11.87 10.96
N PHE A 180 -9.95 11.76 11.83
CA PHE A 180 -8.63 11.24 11.46
C PHE A 180 -8.38 9.84 12.05
N PHE A 181 -7.89 8.90 11.23
CA PHE A 181 -7.55 7.54 11.68
C PHE A 181 -6.47 6.89 10.80
N PRO A 182 -5.82 5.78 11.22
CA PRO A 182 -5.80 5.24 12.59
C PRO A 182 -4.87 6.00 13.54
N ASP A 183 -3.90 6.74 13.03
CA ASP A 183 -2.82 7.30 13.86
C ASP A 183 -3.25 8.61 14.56
N GLN A 184 -3.63 8.48 15.84
CA GLN A 184 -4.01 9.62 16.67
C GLN A 184 -2.90 10.66 16.82
N HIS A 185 -1.62 10.26 16.75
CA HIS A 185 -0.49 11.17 16.95
C HIS A 185 -0.24 11.99 15.70
N LEU A 186 -0.26 11.38 14.52
CA LEU A 186 -0.17 12.10 13.25
C LEU A 186 -1.32 13.10 13.13
N GLY A 187 -2.56 12.65 13.38
CA GLY A 187 -3.74 13.52 13.32
C GLY A 187 -3.63 14.69 14.30
N ARG A 188 -3.39 14.38 15.59
CA ARG A 188 -3.29 15.40 16.64
C ARG A 188 -2.16 16.40 16.39
N ASN A 189 -0.96 15.95 16.06
CA ASN A 189 0.20 16.82 15.88
C ASN A 189 0.06 17.70 14.64
N THR A 190 -0.66 17.25 13.62
CA THR A 190 -0.81 17.99 12.36
C THR A 190 -1.93 19.03 12.41
N CYS A 191 -2.92 18.85 13.30
CA CYS A 191 -4.06 19.77 13.44
C CYS A 191 -3.79 21.00 14.32
N PHE A 192 -2.61 21.10 14.96
CA PHE A 192 -2.21 22.29 15.72
C PHE A 192 -1.51 23.35 14.86
#